data_AF-A0A286GKA0-F1
#
_entry.id   AF-A0A286GKA0-F1
#
_cell.length_a   1.000
_cell.length_b   1.000
_cell.length_c   1.000
_cell.angle_alpha   90.00
_cell.angle_beta   90.00
_cell.angle_gamma   90.00
#
_symmetry.space_group_name_H-M   'P 1'
#
loop_
_entity.id
_entity.type
_entity.pdbx_description
1 polymer ?
#
loop_
_entity_poly.entity_id
_entity_poly.type
_entity_poly.pdbx_seq_one_letter_code
_entity_poly.pdbx_strand_id
1 'polypeptide(L)'
;MKRLKAMVLAAILTIAPATAEAFSANVPEDISLPSEGLAVSRDELICLALNDYFEARGESLRGRVAVAQVVLNRARDDRFPRDICQVIGQNLSAEQHLCQFSWTCDGLSDDPTDIDSWRQSLLLAVAVLRITNGIDDPTGGALWYHAEHVQPDWAGRLQQTARIGAHWFYTDRPTFDDGDVPTTTDMLLASFEEGPRVVPPPLTFAEWVEMTRGPEQIAQR
;
A
#
# COMPACT_ATOMS: atom_id res chain seq x y z
N MET A 1 -56.44 -8.40 -38.93
CA MET A 1 -55.84 -7.68 -37.80
C MET A 1 -54.64 -8.49 -37.29
N LYS A 2 -53.41 -8.18 -37.71
CA LYS A 2 -52.18 -8.88 -37.28
C LYS A 2 -51.60 -8.14 -36.06
N ARG A 3 -51.39 -8.84 -34.94
CA ARG A 3 -50.76 -8.28 -33.74
C ARG A 3 -49.24 -8.31 -33.93
N LEU A 4 -48.59 -7.15 -33.98
CA LEU A 4 -47.14 -7.01 -33.96
C LEU A 4 -46.64 -7.32 -32.54
N LYS A 5 -45.75 -8.32 -32.40
CA LYS A 5 -44.97 -8.54 -31.17
C LYS A 5 -43.73 -7.67 -31.25
N ALA A 6 -43.63 -6.65 -30.40
CA ALA A 6 -42.41 -5.87 -30.25
C ALA A 6 -41.35 -6.74 -29.55
N MET A 7 -40.22 -6.96 -30.23
CA MET A 7 -39.07 -7.66 -29.70
C MET A 7 -38.21 -6.62 -28.97
N VAL A 8 -38.19 -6.66 -27.63
CA VAL A 8 -37.30 -5.82 -26.83
C VAL A 8 -35.93 -6.51 -26.81
N LEU A 9 -34.99 -5.97 -27.57
CA LEU A 9 -33.59 -6.41 -27.54
C LEU A 9 -32.91 -5.72 -26.35
N ALA A 10 -32.69 -6.44 -25.26
CA ALA A 10 -31.89 -5.94 -24.14
C ALA A 10 -30.41 -5.99 -24.53
N ALA A 11 -29.81 -4.82 -24.79
CA ALA A 11 -28.37 -4.71 -24.94
C ALA A 11 -27.72 -4.85 -23.57
N ILE A 12 -27.04 -5.98 -23.32
CA ILE A 12 -26.22 -6.17 -22.14
C ILE A 12 -24.99 -5.29 -22.32
N LEU A 13 -24.97 -4.13 -21.67
CA LEU A 13 -23.82 -3.25 -21.61
C LEU A 13 -22.82 -3.87 -20.62
N THR A 14 -21.83 -4.61 -21.12
CA THR A 14 -20.70 -5.06 -20.32
C THR A 14 -19.85 -3.85 -19.96
N ILE A 15 -19.95 -3.39 -18.72
CA ILE A 15 -19.03 -2.38 -18.18
C ILE A 15 -17.69 -3.09 -17.99
N ALA A 16 -16.74 -2.85 -18.91
CA ALA A 16 -15.35 -3.26 -18.67
C ALA A 16 -14.80 -2.41 -17.50
N PRO A 17 -14.07 -3.01 -16.55
CA PRO A 17 -13.41 -2.24 -15.51
C PRO A 17 -12.40 -1.30 -16.18
N ALA A 18 -12.40 -0.03 -15.77
CA ALA A 18 -11.36 0.91 -16.19
C ALA A 18 -10.02 0.36 -15.66
N THR A 19 -9.15 -0.07 -16.57
CA THR A 19 -7.77 -0.37 -16.23
C THR A 19 -7.11 0.95 -15.89
N ALA A 20 -6.76 1.16 -14.61
CA ALA A 20 -5.83 2.21 -14.26
C ALA A 20 -4.57 1.99 -15.10
N GLU A 21 -4.20 2.96 -15.93
CA GLU A 21 -2.92 2.92 -16.63
C GLU A 21 -1.84 2.88 -15.55
N ALA A 22 -0.96 1.86 -15.59
CA ALA A 22 0.12 1.75 -14.64
C ALA A 22 1.05 2.95 -14.81
N PHE A 23 1.41 3.62 -13.72
CA PHE A 23 2.44 4.66 -13.75
C PHE A 23 3.72 4.07 -14.36
N SER A 24 4.25 4.73 -15.39
CA SER A 24 5.42 4.25 -16.11
C SER A 24 6.54 5.28 -16.01
N ALA A 25 7.73 4.85 -15.60
CA ALA A 25 8.93 5.66 -15.57
C ALA A 25 10.13 4.90 -16.14
N ASN A 26 11.03 5.63 -16.79
CA ASN A 26 12.25 5.06 -17.36
C ASN A 26 13.19 4.56 -16.25
N VAL A 27 13.56 3.29 -16.29
CA VAL A 27 14.56 2.72 -15.38
C VAL A 27 15.95 2.91 -16.00
N PRO A 28 16.93 3.51 -15.28
CA PRO A 28 18.29 3.65 -15.78
C PRO A 28 18.88 2.31 -16.22
N GLU A 29 19.57 2.28 -17.36
CA GLU A 29 20.12 1.05 -17.96
C GLU A 29 21.10 0.30 -17.03
N ASP A 30 21.73 1.02 -16.11
CA ASP A 30 22.65 0.47 -15.11
C ASP A 30 21.95 -0.23 -13.93
N ILE A 31 20.62 -0.11 -13.82
CA ILE A 31 19.82 -0.78 -12.79
C ILE A 31 19.10 -2.00 -13.38
N SER A 32 19.50 -3.17 -12.91
CA SER A 32 18.74 -4.40 -13.12
C SER A 32 17.74 -4.59 -11.99
N LEU A 33 16.45 -4.36 -12.28
CA LEU A 33 15.38 -4.74 -11.36
C LEU A 33 15.25 -6.27 -11.31
N PRO A 34 15.13 -6.88 -10.12
CA PRO A 34 15.00 -8.32 -10.02
C PRO A 34 13.65 -8.77 -10.59
N SER A 35 13.67 -9.81 -11.42
CA SER A 35 12.45 -10.49 -11.89
C SER A 35 11.98 -11.57 -10.91
N GLU A 36 12.86 -12.03 -10.03
CA GLU A 36 12.63 -13.10 -9.06
C GLU A 36 12.75 -12.59 -7.62
N GLY A 37 12.11 -13.27 -6.68
CA GLY A 37 12.24 -12.96 -5.24
C GLY A 37 11.49 -11.70 -4.80
N LEU A 38 10.60 -11.18 -5.64
CA LEU A 38 9.62 -10.14 -5.31
C LEU A 38 8.21 -10.72 -5.33
N ALA A 39 7.36 -10.25 -4.42
CA ALA A 39 5.98 -10.72 -4.29
C ALA A 39 5.00 -9.99 -5.24
N VAL A 40 5.49 -9.08 -6.07
CA VAL A 40 4.71 -8.13 -6.88
C VAL A 40 5.26 -8.02 -8.29
N SER A 41 4.47 -7.44 -9.18
CA SER A 41 4.89 -7.18 -10.55
C SER A 41 5.98 -6.10 -10.64
N ARG A 42 6.66 -6.04 -11.79
CA ARG A 42 7.62 -4.96 -12.10
C ARG A 42 6.96 -3.58 -12.05
N ASP A 43 5.71 -3.48 -12.50
CA ASP A 43 4.97 -2.22 -12.54
C ASP A 43 4.63 -1.73 -11.12
N GLU A 44 4.20 -2.63 -10.24
CA GLU A 44 3.97 -2.32 -8.82
C GLU A 44 5.24 -1.86 -8.10
N LEU A 45 6.40 -2.46 -8.42
CA LEU A 45 7.69 -1.97 -7.92
C LEU A 45 7.97 -0.54 -8.39
N ILE A 46 7.74 -0.26 -9.68
CA ILE A 46 7.96 1.08 -10.25
C ILE A 46 7.01 2.09 -9.60
N CYS A 47 5.74 1.75 -9.40
CA CYS A 47 4.79 2.60 -8.68
C CYS A 47 5.27 2.89 -7.25
N LEU A 48 5.71 1.88 -6.50
CA LEU A 48 6.24 2.09 -5.15
C LEU A 48 7.47 3.00 -5.14
N ALA A 49 8.38 2.81 -6.11
CA ALA A 49 9.56 3.65 -6.28
C ALA A 49 9.19 5.10 -6.65
N LEU A 50 8.19 5.30 -7.53
CA LEU A 50 7.71 6.64 -7.89
C LEU A 50 7.12 7.33 -6.67
N ASN A 51 6.33 6.60 -5.88
CA ASN A 51 5.77 7.15 -4.66
C ASN A 51 6.85 7.59 -3.67
N ASP A 52 7.88 6.76 -3.43
CA ASP A 52 9.03 7.17 -2.62
C ASP A 52 9.76 8.38 -3.22
N TYR A 53 9.97 8.40 -4.54
CA TYR A 53 10.65 9.50 -5.21
C TYR A 53 9.91 10.83 -5.03
N PHE A 54 8.59 10.86 -5.18
CA PHE A 54 7.81 12.10 -5.11
C PHE A 54 7.43 12.49 -3.67
N GLU A 55 7.13 11.53 -2.80
CA GLU A 55 6.65 11.82 -1.45
C GLU A 55 7.77 11.86 -0.40
N ALA A 56 8.87 11.15 -0.60
CA ALA A 56 9.81 10.87 0.49
C ALA A 56 11.30 10.94 0.14
N ARG A 57 11.72 11.21 -1.11
CA ARG A 57 13.16 11.18 -1.48
C ARG A 57 14.08 12.05 -0.62
N GLY A 58 13.55 13.13 -0.04
CA GLY A 58 14.27 14.04 0.87
C GLY A 58 14.29 13.60 2.34
N GLU A 59 13.58 12.54 2.69
CA GLU A 59 13.49 12.02 4.05
C GLU A 59 14.68 11.11 4.40
N SER A 60 14.85 10.85 5.70
CA SER A 60 15.75 9.78 6.16
C SER A 60 15.32 8.42 5.59
N LEU A 61 16.26 7.47 5.50
CA LEU A 61 15.96 6.10 5.05
C LEU A 61 14.78 5.48 5.82
N ARG A 62 14.71 5.69 7.14
CA ARG A 62 13.60 5.22 7.98
C ARG A 62 12.27 5.87 7.61
N GLY A 63 12.27 7.15 7.26
CA GLY A 63 11.07 7.88 6.81
C GLY A 63 10.58 7.41 5.44
N ARG A 64 11.50 7.18 4.50
CA ARG A 64 11.21 6.60 3.19
C ARG A 64 10.57 5.21 3.29
N VAL A 65 11.17 4.33 4.10
CA VAL A 65 10.59 3.02 4.41
C VAL A 65 9.20 3.16 5.05
N ALA A 66 9.02 4.12 5.96
CA ALA A 66 7.73 4.34 6.62
C ALA A 66 6.62 4.72 5.62
N VAL A 67 6.90 5.62 4.67
CA VAL A 67 5.93 6.00 3.61
C VAL A 67 5.63 4.80 2.70
N ALA A 68 6.65 4.04 2.29
CA ALA A 68 6.45 2.83 1.50
C ALA A 68 5.59 1.80 2.25
N GLN A 69 5.82 1.59 3.56
CA GLN A 69 5.03 0.65 4.35
C GLN A 69 3.58 1.06 4.52
N VAL A 70 3.22 2.36 4.53
CA VAL A 70 1.81 2.79 4.49
C VAL A 70 1.11 2.31 3.21
N VAL A 71 1.77 2.45 2.04
CA VAL A 71 1.23 1.93 0.76
C VAL A 71 1.00 0.43 0.85
N LEU A 72 1.99 -0.29 1.38
CA LEU A 72 1.93 -1.74 1.51
C LEU A 72 0.88 -2.19 2.52
N ASN A 73 0.76 -1.53 3.67
CA ASN A 73 -0.26 -1.81 4.67
C ASN A 73 -1.66 -1.63 4.12
N ARG A 74 -1.88 -0.62 3.26
CA ARG A 74 -3.14 -0.47 2.52
C ARG A 74 -3.35 -1.60 1.53
N ALA A 75 -2.36 -1.94 0.72
CA ALA A 75 -2.47 -3.08 -0.22
C ALA A 75 -2.80 -4.42 0.49
N ARG A 76 -2.48 -4.54 1.79
CA ARG A 76 -2.81 -5.68 2.65
C ARG A 76 -4.17 -5.60 3.34
N ASP A 77 -4.79 -4.44 3.39
CA ASP A 77 -6.06 -4.21 4.08
C ASP A 77 -7.21 -4.31 3.07
N ASP A 78 -8.19 -5.18 3.32
CA ASP A 78 -9.29 -5.47 2.38
C ASP A 78 -10.20 -4.27 2.07
N ARG A 79 -10.05 -3.14 2.80
CA ARG A 79 -10.76 -1.88 2.54
C ARG A 79 -10.12 -1.07 1.40
N PHE A 80 -8.91 -1.42 0.99
CA PHE A 80 -8.16 -0.74 -0.05
C PHE A 80 -7.90 -1.69 -1.24
N PRO A 81 -7.54 -1.16 -2.42
CA PRO A 81 -7.06 -1.96 -3.53
C PRO A 81 -5.86 -2.82 -3.13
N ARG A 82 -5.80 -4.05 -3.64
CA ARG A 82 -4.67 -4.95 -3.37
C ARG A 82 -3.43 -4.67 -4.22
N ASP A 83 -3.61 -3.93 -5.30
CA ASP A 83 -2.56 -3.56 -6.24
C ASP A 83 -1.89 -2.24 -5.79
N ILE A 84 -0.56 -2.23 -5.76
CA ILE A 84 0.21 -1.07 -5.26
C ILE A 84 -0.03 0.18 -6.10
N CYS A 85 -0.07 0.06 -7.43
CA CYS A 85 -0.32 1.18 -8.32
C CYS A 85 -1.73 1.74 -8.10
N GLN A 86 -2.72 0.88 -7.87
CA GLN A 86 -4.08 1.31 -7.55
C GLN A 86 -4.17 2.02 -6.20
N VAL A 87 -3.45 1.56 -5.16
CA VAL A 87 -3.35 2.27 -3.86
C VAL A 87 -2.77 3.68 -4.06
N ILE A 88 -1.71 3.79 -4.87
CA ILE A 88 -1.06 5.07 -5.14
C ILE A 88 -1.97 6.00 -5.93
N GLY A 89 -2.64 5.48 -6.96
CA GLY A 89 -3.57 6.23 -7.80
C GLY A 89 -4.95 6.47 -7.17
N GLN A 90 -5.18 6.15 -5.88
CA GLN A 90 -6.48 6.38 -5.27
C GLN A 90 -6.79 7.88 -5.18
N ASN A 91 -7.92 8.25 -5.79
CA ASN A 91 -8.55 9.55 -5.63
C ASN A 91 -9.84 9.42 -4.82
N LEU A 92 -9.97 10.20 -3.75
CA LEU A 92 -11.26 10.40 -3.09
C LEU A 92 -12.19 11.29 -3.94
N SER A 93 -11.63 12.13 -4.83
CA SER A 93 -12.31 12.75 -5.97
C SER A 93 -11.31 13.54 -6.86
N ALA A 94 -11.24 13.22 -8.15
CA ALA A 94 -10.43 13.94 -9.14
C ALA A 94 -10.92 15.39 -9.35
N GLU A 95 -12.21 15.66 -9.13
CA GLU A 95 -12.80 17.01 -9.25
C GLU A 95 -12.47 17.90 -8.04
N GLN A 96 -12.02 17.31 -6.93
CA GLN A 96 -11.74 18.01 -5.68
C GLN A 96 -10.25 18.03 -5.32
N HIS A 97 -9.37 17.52 -6.20
CA HIS A 97 -7.94 17.33 -5.91
C HIS A 97 -7.68 16.55 -4.60
N LEU A 98 -8.58 15.62 -4.24
CA LEU A 98 -8.46 14.82 -3.03
C LEU A 98 -7.72 13.52 -3.33
N CYS A 99 -6.44 13.66 -3.65
CA CYS A 99 -5.59 12.56 -4.07
C CYS A 99 -4.89 11.98 -2.86
N GLN A 100 -4.76 10.66 -2.83
CA GLN A 100 -4.13 10.00 -1.71
C GLN A 100 -2.64 10.35 -1.61
N PHE A 101 -1.97 10.43 -2.76
CA PHE A 101 -0.61 10.95 -2.88
C PHE A 101 -0.65 12.14 -3.83
N SER A 102 -0.11 13.27 -3.37
CA SER A 102 -0.39 14.58 -3.97
C SER A 102 0.14 14.71 -5.39
N TRP A 103 1.28 14.07 -5.66
CA TRP A 103 1.92 14.07 -6.98
C TRP A 103 1.07 13.43 -8.07
N THR A 104 0.15 12.52 -7.72
CA THR A 104 -0.70 11.83 -8.71
C THR A 104 -1.78 12.72 -9.36
N CYS A 105 -1.92 13.97 -8.92
CA CYS A 105 -2.93 14.89 -9.43
C CYS A 105 -2.58 16.38 -9.34
N ASP A 106 -1.31 16.70 -9.09
CA ASP A 106 -0.83 18.08 -9.05
C ASP A 106 -0.73 18.72 -10.45
N GLY A 107 -0.90 17.91 -11.50
CA GLY A 107 -0.81 18.32 -12.90
C GLY A 107 0.62 18.54 -13.37
N LEU A 108 1.61 18.09 -12.59
CA LEU A 108 3.02 18.10 -12.93
C LEU A 108 3.41 16.78 -13.62
N SER A 109 4.68 16.68 -13.99
CA SER A 109 5.24 15.50 -14.65
C SER A 109 5.55 14.40 -13.62
N ASP A 110 5.05 13.20 -13.88
CA ASP A 110 5.33 12.00 -13.09
C ASP A 110 6.70 11.36 -13.43
N ASP A 111 7.48 11.97 -14.32
CA ASP A 111 8.84 11.51 -14.66
C ASP A 111 9.89 11.98 -13.65
N PRO A 112 10.67 11.06 -13.03
CA PRO A 112 11.80 11.42 -12.17
C PRO A 112 12.91 12.15 -12.95
N THR A 113 13.30 13.33 -12.44
CA THR A 113 14.31 14.20 -13.06
C THR A 113 15.68 14.12 -12.40
N ASP A 114 15.75 13.84 -11.10
CA ASP A 114 16.99 13.56 -10.38
C ASP A 114 17.27 12.06 -10.44
N ILE A 115 18.20 11.69 -11.32
CA ILE A 115 18.54 10.29 -11.59
C ILE A 115 19.09 9.61 -10.33
N ASP A 116 19.89 10.27 -9.50
CA ASP A 116 20.48 9.61 -8.32
C ASP A 116 19.42 9.35 -7.25
N SER A 117 18.51 10.29 -7.03
CA SER A 117 17.34 10.07 -6.17
C SER A 117 16.44 8.97 -6.74
N TRP A 118 16.26 8.90 -8.06
CA TRP A 118 15.48 7.86 -8.71
C TRP A 118 16.09 6.47 -8.52
N ARG A 119 17.41 6.33 -8.71
CA ARG A 119 18.16 5.10 -8.43
C ARG A 119 17.94 4.62 -7.00
N GLN A 120 18.04 5.53 -6.04
CA GLN A 120 17.83 5.19 -4.62
C GLN A 120 16.38 4.74 -4.35
N SER A 121 15.41 5.34 -5.02
CA SER A 121 13.98 5.01 -4.83
C SER A 121 13.67 3.61 -5.38
N LEU A 122 14.26 3.25 -6.52
CA LEU A 122 14.19 1.90 -7.07
C LEU A 122 14.82 0.86 -6.12
N LEU A 123 16.00 1.16 -5.56
CA LEU A 123 16.67 0.28 -4.60
C LEU A 123 15.87 0.11 -3.31
N LEU A 124 15.24 1.16 -2.83
CA LEU A 124 14.36 1.12 -1.66
C LEU A 124 13.13 0.26 -1.93
N ALA A 125 12.45 0.46 -3.07
CA ALA A 125 11.31 -0.36 -3.46
C ALA A 125 11.69 -1.85 -3.54
N VAL A 126 12.82 -2.17 -4.17
CA VAL A 126 13.36 -3.54 -4.19
C VAL A 126 13.53 -4.07 -2.77
N ALA A 127 14.17 -3.31 -1.88
CA ALA A 127 14.48 -3.77 -0.52
C ALA A 127 13.23 -4.04 0.33
N VAL A 128 12.21 -3.19 0.24
CA VAL A 128 10.96 -3.35 1.00
C VAL A 128 10.10 -4.49 0.43
N LEU A 129 10.13 -4.72 -0.90
CA LEU A 129 9.32 -5.72 -1.59
C LEU A 129 9.93 -7.13 -1.64
N ARG A 130 11.16 -7.32 -1.14
CA ARG A 130 11.83 -8.64 -1.14
C ARG A 130 11.03 -9.67 -0.35
N ILE A 131 10.92 -10.87 -0.90
CA ILE A 131 10.29 -12.01 -0.23
C ILE A 131 11.10 -12.43 1.00
N THR A 132 12.43 -12.44 0.88
CA THR A 132 13.35 -12.78 1.97
C THR A 132 14.09 -11.55 2.46
N ASN A 133 14.20 -11.36 3.77
CA ASN A 133 14.89 -10.24 4.41
C ASN A 133 14.33 -8.87 3.96
N GLY A 134 13.01 -8.77 3.82
CA GLY A 134 12.33 -7.49 3.65
C GLY A 134 12.55 -6.60 4.89
N ILE A 135 12.40 -5.29 4.70
CA ILE A 135 12.55 -4.32 5.80
C ILE A 135 11.29 -4.33 6.66
N ASP A 136 11.43 -4.45 7.97
CA ASP A 136 10.33 -4.37 8.94
C ASP A 136 9.57 -3.05 8.83
N ASP A 137 8.26 -3.06 9.14
CA ASP A 137 7.44 -1.86 9.17
C ASP A 137 7.75 -0.99 10.41
N PRO A 138 8.40 0.18 10.28
CA PRO A 138 8.71 1.02 11.41
C PRO A 138 7.51 1.81 11.93
N THR A 139 6.37 1.75 11.22
CA THR A 139 5.16 2.53 11.51
C THR A 139 4.18 1.82 12.43
N GLY A 140 4.36 0.52 12.70
CA GLY A 140 3.43 -0.25 13.52
C GLY A 140 2.07 -0.45 12.84
N GLY A 141 2.04 -0.71 11.53
CA GLY A 141 0.79 -0.98 10.79
C GLY A 141 -0.01 0.28 10.45
N ALA A 142 0.67 1.42 10.24
CA ALA A 142 -0.02 2.66 9.91
C ALA A 142 -0.68 2.58 8.52
N LEU A 143 -1.87 3.17 8.42
CA LEU A 143 -2.64 3.31 7.18
C LEU A 143 -2.83 4.78 6.79
N TRP A 144 -2.46 5.71 7.67
CA TRP A 144 -2.52 7.16 7.44
C TRP A 144 -1.26 7.82 7.99
N TYR A 145 -0.87 8.93 7.37
CA TYR A 145 0.16 9.82 7.90
C TYR A 145 -0.11 11.26 7.50
N HIS A 146 0.51 12.20 8.20
CA HIS A 146 0.60 13.59 7.77
C HIS A 146 1.94 14.19 8.18
N ALA A 147 2.36 15.23 7.45
CA ALA A 147 3.51 16.05 7.85
C ALA A 147 3.18 16.86 9.10
N GLU A 148 4.18 17.16 9.93
CA GLU A 148 4.01 17.81 11.23
C GLU A 148 3.40 19.23 11.16
N HIS A 149 3.52 19.89 10.01
CA HIS A 149 2.95 21.22 9.77
C HIS A 149 1.49 21.19 9.31
N VAL A 150 0.91 19.99 9.13
CA VAL A 150 -0.49 19.77 8.73
C VAL A 150 -1.28 19.29 9.94
N GLN A 151 -2.50 19.79 10.11
CA GLN A 151 -3.42 19.39 11.19
C GLN A 151 -4.74 18.90 10.59
N PRO A 152 -4.85 17.59 10.28
CA PRO A 152 -6.07 17.06 9.71
C PRO A 152 -7.11 16.70 10.79
N ASP A 153 -8.38 17.00 10.55
CA ASP A 153 -9.50 16.72 11.47
C ASP A 153 -9.67 15.22 11.78
N TRP A 154 -9.14 14.34 10.93
CA TRP A 154 -9.19 12.89 11.15
C TRP A 154 -8.16 12.41 12.16
N ALA A 155 -7.05 13.11 12.40
CA ALA A 155 -5.95 12.61 13.24
C ALA A 155 -6.40 12.34 14.68
N GLY A 156 -7.28 13.18 15.24
CA GLY A 156 -7.80 13.00 16.60
C GLY A 156 -8.75 11.80 16.77
N ARG A 157 -9.15 11.15 15.67
CA ARG A 157 -10.03 9.97 15.68
C ARG A 157 -9.26 8.65 15.51
N LEU A 158 -7.95 8.73 15.27
CA LEU A 158 -7.09 7.58 15.02
C LEU A 158 -6.05 7.44 16.13
N GLN A 159 -5.54 6.22 16.32
CA GLN A 159 -4.42 5.96 17.21
C GLN A 159 -3.13 6.35 16.49
N GLN A 160 -2.32 7.22 17.12
CA GLN A 160 -0.97 7.48 16.65
C GLN A 160 -0.08 6.28 16.97
N THR A 161 0.64 5.78 15.96
CA THR A 161 1.51 4.60 16.08
C THR A 161 2.99 4.96 16.13
N ALA A 162 3.39 5.99 15.38
CA ALA A 162 4.78 6.42 15.30
C ALA A 162 4.91 7.90 14.93
N ARG A 163 6.08 8.47 15.23
CA ARG A 163 6.57 9.72 14.63
C ARG A 163 7.96 9.45 14.08
N ILE A 164 8.13 9.63 12.76
CA ILE A 164 9.37 9.33 12.06
C ILE A 164 9.68 10.50 11.13
N GLY A 165 10.85 11.12 11.32
CA GLY A 165 11.19 12.36 10.62
C GLY A 165 10.14 13.44 10.91
N ALA A 166 9.68 14.10 9.85
CA ALA A 166 8.65 15.14 9.93
C ALA A 166 7.22 14.59 9.86
N HIS A 167 7.02 13.26 9.95
CA HIS A 167 5.73 12.61 9.72
C HIS A 167 5.16 11.95 10.98
N TRP A 168 3.86 12.09 11.16
CA TRP A 168 3.05 11.44 12.19
C TRP A 168 2.24 10.33 11.53
N PHE A 169 2.28 9.12 12.08
CA PHE A 169 1.66 7.91 11.52
C PHE A 169 0.54 7.41 12.40
N TYR A 170 -0.52 6.92 11.77
CA TYR A 170 -1.79 6.58 12.42
C TYR A 170 -2.40 5.28 11.90
N THR A 171 -3.16 4.64 12.77
CA THR A 171 -3.98 3.47 12.49
C THR A 171 -5.33 3.59 13.21
N ASP A 172 -6.32 2.87 12.72
CA ASP A 172 -7.62 2.70 13.39
C ASP A 172 -7.72 1.33 14.09
N ARG A 173 -6.67 0.50 13.98
CA ARG A 173 -6.57 -0.78 14.66
C ARG A 173 -6.00 -0.59 16.06
N PRO A 174 -6.43 -1.37 17.05
CA PRO A 174 -5.78 -1.37 18.36
C PRO A 174 -4.30 -1.74 18.18
N THR A 175 -3.40 -0.85 18.58
CA THR A 175 -1.98 -1.21 18.76
C THR A 175 -1.88 -1.96 20.08
N PHE A 176 -1.27 -3.15 20.07
CA PHE A 176 -0.88 -3.80 21.31
C PHE A 176 0.25 -2.98 21.92
N ASP A 177 -0.08 -2.17 22.92
CA ASP A 177 0.92 -1.49 23.74
C ASP A 177 1.69 -2.57 24.51
N ASP A 178 3.02 -2.55 24.46
CA ASP A 178 3.88 -3.46 25.23
C ASP A 178 3.64 -3.33 26.76
N GLY A 179 2.86 -2.32 27.19
CA GLY A 179 2.42 -2.09 28.56
C GLY A 179 1.21 -2.92 29.03
N ASP A 180 0.42 -3.49 28.12
CA ASP A 180 -0.74 -4.34 28.43
C ASP A 180 -0.56 -5.72 27.80
N VAL A 181 0.44 -6.48 28.29
CA VAL A 181 0.46 -7.93 28.05
C VAL A 181 -0.78 -8.50 28.73
N PRO A 182 -1.76 -9.07 27.99
CA PRO A 182 -2.93 -9.68 28.60
C PRO A 182 -2.45 -10.67 29.64
N THR A 183 -2.97 -10.57 30.87
CA THR A 183 -2.56 -11.52 31.92
C THR A 183 -2.84 -12.94 31.44
N THR A 184 -2.15 -13.94 31.96
CA THR A 184 -2.44 -15.35 31.61
C THR A 184 -3.92 -15.69 31.79
N THR A 185 -4.63 -14.99 32.67
CA THR A 185 -6.09 -15.05 32.85
C THR A 185 -6.87 -14.43 31.69
N ASP A 186 -6.44 -13.29 31.14
CA ASP A 186 -7.06 -12.67 29.95
C ASP A 186 -6.82 -13.53 28.70
N MET A 187 -5.64 -14.14 28.57
CA MET A 187 -5.40 -15.14 27.54
C MET A 187 -6.30 -16.37 27.73
N LEU A 188 -6.49 -16.85 28.97
CA LEU A 188 -7.33 -18.00 29.26
C LEU A 188 -8.81 -17.72 28.95
N LEU A 189 -9.32 -16.54 29.28
CA LEU A 189 -10.70 -16.15 29.00
C LEU A 189 -10.94 -15.97 27.50
N ALA A 190 -9.96 -15.42 26.77
CA ALA A 190 -9.97 -15.39 25.30
C ALA A 190 -9.85 -16.78 24.65
N SER A 191 -9.49 -17.82 25.41
CA SER A 191 -9.36 -19.21 24.93
C SER A 191 -10.66 -20.02 25.03
N PHE A 192 -11.70 -19.50 25.71
CA PHE A 192 -12.99 -20.19 25.88
C PHE A 192 -14.09 -19.72 24.93
N GLU A 193 -13.86 -18.64 24.19
CA GLU A 193 -14.64 -18.33 23.00
C GLU A 193 -13.79 -18.79 21.81
N GLU A 194 -14.26 -19.77 21.05
CA GLU A 194 -13.64 -20.18 19.77
C GLU A 194 -13.85 -19.08 18.71
N GLY A 195 -13.34 -17.87 18.99
CA GLY A 195 -13.14 -16.83 18.00
C GLY A 195 -11.99 -17.20 17.07
N PRO A 196 -11.97 -16.67 15.83
CA PRO A 196 -10.91 -16.96 14.88
C PRO A 196 -9.55 -16.62 15.52
N ARG A 197 -8.65 -17.61 15.55
CA ARG A 197 -7.28 -17.46 16.05
C ARG A 197 -6.68 -16.16 15.50
N VAL A 198 -6.35 -15.22 16.40
CA VAL A 198 -5.62 -14.00 16.05
C VAL A 198 -4.20 -14.44 15.70
N VAL A 199 -3.97 -14.78 14.44
CA VAL A 199 -2.63 -14.97 13.91
C VAL A 199 -1.96 -13.60 13.96
N PRO A 200 -0.77 -13.44 14.59
CA PRO A 200 -0.09 -12.16 14.59
C PRO A 200 0.13 -11.73 13.13
N PRO A 201 -0.12 -10.46 12.79
CA PRO A 201 0.09 -10.02 11.43
C PRO A 201 1.56 -10.27 11.04
N PRO A 202 1.80 -10.68 9.79
CA PRO A 202 3.15 -10.85 9.25
C PRO A 202 3.96 -9.57 9.43
N LEU A 203 5.23 -9.70 9.84
CA LEU A 203 6.12 -8.58 10.13
C LEU A 203 6.62 -7.90 8.84
N THR A 204 6.61 -8.65 7.73
CA THR A 204 7.02 -8.16 6.41
C THR A 204 5.90 -8.25 5.36
N PHE A 205 6.06 -7.51 4.26
CA PHE A 205 5.14 -7.57 3.11
C PHE A 205 5.10 -8.96 2.48
N ALA A 206 6.25 -9.58 2.40
CA ALA A 206 6.43 -10.91 1.86
C ALA A 206 5.67 -11.99 2.62
N GLU A 207 5.85 -12.04 3.94
CA GLU A 207 5.17 -13.00 4.82
C GLU A 207 3.65 -12.87 4.69
N TRP A 208 3.14 -11.66 4.45
CA TRP A 208 1.73 -11.45 4.15
C TRP A 208 1.30 -12.05 2.82
N VAL A 209 2.07 -11.86 1.76
CA VAL A 209 1.74 -12.42 0.44
C VAL A 209 1.77 -13.95 0.47
N GLU A 210 2.76 -14.55 1.14
CA GLU A 210 2.84 -16.00 1.34
C GLU A 210 1.62 -16.54 2.09
N MET A 211 1.19 -15.85 3.15
CA MET A 211 0.03 -16.24 3.96
C MET A 211 -1.30 -16.15 3.21
N THR A 212 -1.44 -15.19 2.28
CA THR A 212 -2.73 -14.89 1.63
C THR A 212 -2.90 -15.47 0.22
N ARG A 213 -1.82 -15.67 -0.54
CA ARG A 213 -1.89 -16.20 -1.92
C ARG A 213 -1.71 -17.72 -2.03
N GLY A 214 -1.26 -18.38 -0.95
CA GLY A 214 -0.97 -19.81 -0.94
C GLY A 214 0.25 -20.19 -1.81
N PRO A 215 0.94 -21.31 -1.52
CA PRO A 215 2.22 -21.65 -2.14
C PRO A 215 2.16 -21.91 -3.65
N GLU A 216 0.99 -22.22 -4.23
CA GLU A 216 0.86 -22.54 -5.66
C GLU A 216 0.96 -21.31 -6.59
N GLN A 217 0.60 -20.10 -6.13
CA GLN A 217 0.65 -18.90 -6.99
C GLN A 217 2.02 -18.22 -7.03
N ILE A 218 2.92 -18.55 -6.10
CA ILE A 218 4.28 -18.00 -6.03
C ILE A 218 5.22 -18.73 -7.00
N ALA A 219 4.91 -19.98 -7.37
CA ALA A 219 5.78 -20.83 -8.18
C ALA A 219 5.54 -20.76 -9.71
N GLN A 220 4.62 -19.92 -10.19
CA GLN A 220 4.16 -19.95 -11.59
C GLN A 220 4.38 -18.65 -12.39
N ARG A 221 5.23 -17.72 -11.94
CA ARG A 221 5.56 -16.53 -12.72
C ARG A 221 7.04 -16.20 -12.66
#